data_AF-A0A356PG36-F1
#
_entry.id   AF-A0A356PG36-F1
#
_cell.length_a   1.000
_cell.length_b   1.000
_cell.length_c   1.000
_cell.angle_alpha   90.00
_cell.angle_beta   90.00
_cell.angle_gamma   90.00
#
_symmetry.space_group_name_H-M   'P 1'
#
loop_
_entity.id
_entity.type
_entity.pdbx_description
1 polymer ?
#
loop_
_entity_poly.entity_id
_entity_poly.type
_entity_poly.pdbx_seq_one_letter_code
_entity_poly.pdbx_strand_id
1 'polypeptide(L)'
;KTSAVRFSGHAVYTNKMPAGIRDRYGATQGTFALESTVNKLAEKLGLDPTEVRLKNISKEGETFLTGQGVLLGSSSLDRCIEKGKELIGWKDKFPCRKIGNNKVRAVGMAITMQGSGIANIGTASVELRLNDDGYFTLLSGATDMGHGCDTILTQMAAEILEIPMDSIIFVAGDTDTSPYDPGSYASSTTYVAGTAVVKAATELKKKILEQGTKLLGVSPENAELDGLSVRTISGDKVLSLAKIAVLTVLGDGKLQLVSHATHG
;
A
#
# COMPACT_ATOMS: atom_id res chain seq x y z
N LYS A 1 -20.98 -6.94 11.76
CA LYS A 1 -21.96 -5.91 11.39
C LYS A 1 -22.65 -5.55 12.67
N THR A 2 -22.74 -4.26 12.96
CA THR A 2 -23.46 -3.77 14.13
C THR A 2 -24.25 -2.55 13.70
N SER A 3 -25.47 -2.41 14.22
CA SER A 3 -26.33 -1.25 13.97
C SER A 3 -26.02 -0.08 14.89
N ALA A 4 -25.36 -0.33 16.02
CA ALA A 4 -24.97 0.70 16.98
C ALA A 4 -23.65 0.34 17.66
N VAL A 5 -22.88 1.36 18.04
CA VAL A 5 -21.69 1.20 18.89
C VAL A 5 -21.61 2.39 19.83
N ARG A 6 -21.16 2.14 21.06
CA ARG A 6 -20.76 3.19 22.01
C ARG A 6 -19.45 2.77 22.64
N PHE A 7 -18.48 3.68 22.64
CA PHE A 7 -17.22 3.52 23.35
C PHE A 7 -16.95 4.78 24.17
N SER A 8 -16.27 4.63 25.30
CA SER A 8 -15.79 5.75 26.12
C SER A 8 -14.39 5.41 26.62
N GLY A 9 -13.52 6.42 26.67
CA GLY A 9 -12.16 6.29 27.17
C GLY A 9 -11.80 7.48 28.04
N HIS A 10 -10.99 7.25 29.07
CA HIS A 10 -10.44 8.30 29.92
C HIS A 10 -8.92 8.27 29.81
N ALA A 11 -8.32 9.37 29.36
CA ALA A 11 -6.88 9.56 29.45
C ALA A 11 -6.53 10.00 30.89
N VAL A 12 -5.57 9.33 31.51
CA VAL A 12 -5.15 9.62 32.89
C VAL A 12 -3.65 9.85 32.94
N TYR A 13 -3.24 10.85 33.71
CA TYR A 13 -1.82 11.07 34.01
C TYR A 13 -1.33 10.04 35.02
N THR A 14 -0.09 9.59 34.82
CA THR A 14 0.61 8.71 35.76
C THR A 14 2.06 9.14 35.86
N ASN A 15 2.74 8.87 36.98
CA ASN A 15 4.18 9.11 37.15
C ASN A 15 5.03 8.07 36.40
N LYS A 16 4.73 7.83 35.13
CA LYS A 16 5.45 6.94 34.23
C LYS A 16 5.92 7.72 33.01
N MET A 17 6.89 7.15 32.28
CA MET A 17 7.31 7.67 30.98
C MET A 17 6.07 7.87 30.07
N PRO A 18 5.96 8.99 29.34
CA PRO A 18 4.84 9.23 28.44
C PRO A 18 4.61 8.06 27.50
N ALA A 19 3.37 7.58 27.45
CA ALA A 19 3.00 6.56 26.49
C ALA A 19 3.02 7.17 25.07
N GLY A 20 3.59 6.44 24.12
CA GLY A 20 3.56 6.77 22.71
C GLY A 20 2.72 5.78 21.91
N ILE A 21 2.79 5.91 20.60
CA ILE A 21 2.16 4.96 19.68
C ILE A 21 3.07 3.74 19.55
N ARG A 22 2.49 2.56 19.80
CA ARG A 22 3.05 1.27 19.39
C ARG A 22 1.94 0.47 18.74
N ASP A 23 2.11 0.19 17.45
CA ASP A 23 1.21 -0.57 16.60
C ASP A 23 -0.24 -0.07 16.55
N ARG A 24 -0.65 0.41 15.37
CA ARG A 24 -2.06 0.63 14.99
C ARG A 24 -2.86 1.60 15.89
N TYR A 25 -2.26 2.66 16.43
CA TYR A 25 -2.96 3.78 17.11
C TYR A 25 -4.10 3.36 18.07
N GLY A 26 -3.87 2.38 18.94
CA GLY A 26 -4.90 1.94 19.90
C GLY A 26 -5.89 0.89 19.36
N ALA A 27 -5.85 0.59 18.06
CA ALA A 27 -6.75 -0.38 17.43
C ALA A 27 -6.47 -1.82 17.92
N THR A 28 -5.26 -2.12 18.38
CA THR A 28 -4.91 -3.44 18.94
C THR A 28 -5.70 -3.74 20.21
N GLN A 29 -5.82 -2.77 21.12
CA GLN A 29 -6.60 -2.89 22.35
C GLN A 29 -8.09 -3.06 22.04
N GLY A 30 -8.63 -2.23 21.14
CA GLY A 30 -10.03 -2.32 20.70
C GLY A 30 -10.35 -3.66 20.03
N THR A 31 -9.49 -4.12 19.12
CA THR A 31 -9.64 -5.41 18.45
C THR A 31 -9.58 -6.57 19.44
N PHE A 32 -8.65 -6.54 20.40
CA PHE A 32 -8.56 -7.57 21.43
C PHE A 32 -9.86 -7.67 22.25
N ALA A 33 -10.39 -6.53 22.70
CA ALA A 33 -11.62 -6.49 23.49
C ALA A 33 -12.82 -6.99 22.68
N LEU A 34 -12.97 -6.56 21.42
CA LEU A 34 -14.05 -6.97 20.54
C LEU A 34 -13.98 -8.46 20.24
N GLU A 35 -12.85 -8.95 19.72
CA GLU A 35 -12.73 -10.33 19.26
C GLU A 35 -12.80 -11.33 20.43
N SER A 36 -12.30 -10.96 21.61
CA SER A 36 -12.49 -11.75 22.83
C SER A 36 -13.98 -11.83 23.23
N THR A 37 -14.71 -10.73 23.10
CA THR A 37 -16.15 -10.68 23.40
C THR A 37 -16.95 -11.50 22.40
N VAL A 38 -16.61 -11.43 21.11
CA VAL A 38 -17.25 -12.24 20.05
C VAL A 38 -17.04 -13.74 20.31
N ASN A 39 -15.84 -14.15 20.74
CA ASN A 39 -15.59 -15.55 21.10
C ASN A 39 -16.42 -16.00 22.33
N LYS A 40 -16.53 -15.17 23.38
CA LYS A 40 -17.41 -15.45 24.53
C LYS A 40 -18.90 -15.52 24.14
N LEU A 41 -19.33 -14.68 23.19
CA LEU A 41 -20.69 -14.72 22.65
C LEU A 41 -20.93 -16.03 21.90
N ALA A 42 -20.00 -16.45 21.05
CA ALA A 42 -20.09 -17.72 20.33
C ALA A 42 -20.24 -18.91 21.28
N GLU A 43 -19.43 -18.95 22.34
CA GLU A 43 -19.52 -19.96 23.40
C GLU A 43 -20.89 -19.98 24.08
N LYS A 44 -21.40 -18.82 24.52
CA LYS A 44 -22.72 -18.72 25.16
C LYS A 44 -23.87 -19.14 24.25
N LEU A 45 -23.74 -18.93 22.94
CA LEU A 45 -24.74 -19.32 21.95
C LEU A 45 -24.58 -20.77 21.47
N GLY A 46 -23.51 -21.47 21.87
CA GLY A 46 -23.19 -22.80 21.36
C GLY A 46 -22.86 -22.82 19.86
N LEU A 47 -22.37 -21.71 19.31
CA LEU A 47 -22.05 -21.56 17.89
C LEU A 47 -20.54 -21.65 17.65
N ASP A 48 -20.14 -22.12 16.47
CA ASP A 48 -18.76 -22.01 16.02
C ASP A 48 -18.38 -20.53 15.85
N PRO A 49 -17.26 -20.05 16.46
CA PRO A 49 -16.85 -18.65 16.39
C PRO A 49 -16.52 -18.17 14.97
N THR A 50 -16.25 -19.08 14.03
CA THR A 50 -16.07 -18.76 12.60
C THR A 50 -17.41 -18.46 11.93
N GLU A 51 -18.48 -19.21 12.25
CA GLU A 51 -19.82 -18.97 11.73
C GLU A 51 -20.39 -17.64 12.21
N VAL A 52 -20.17 -17.31 13.49
CA VAL A 52 -20.57 -16.01 14.06
C VAL A 52 -19.96 -14.88 13.25
N ARG A 53 -18.69 -14.99 12.86
CA ARG A 53 -18.00 -13.98 12.04
C ARG A 53 -18.51 -13.98 10.61
N LEU A 54 -18.63 -15.13 9.95
CA LEU A 54 -19.13 -15.21 8.57
C LEU A 54 -20.52 -14.59 8.39
N LYS A 55 -21.40 -14.75 9.39
CA LYS A 55 -22.73 -14.10 9.40
C LYS A 55 -22.66 -12.57 9.55
N ASN A 56 -21.53 -12.05 10.05
CA ASN A 56 -21.38 -10.66 10.50
C ASN A 56 -20.23 -9.89 9.84
N ILE A 57 -19.45 -10.44 8.92
CA ILE A 57 -18.42 -9.65 8.21
C ILE A 57 -19.04 -8.64 7.26
N SER A 58 -18.38 -7.49 7.06
CA SER A 58 -18.73 -6.55 6.01
C SER A 58 -18.29 -7.07 4.64
N LYS A 59 -19.12 -6.87 3.63
CA LYS A 59 -18.88 -7.26 2.23
C LYS A 59 -18.46 -6.04 1.40
N GLU A 60 -17.94 -6.31 0.21
CA GLU A 60 -17.69 -5.29 -0.80
C GLU A 60 -18.99 -4.52 -1.12
N GLY A 61 -18.85 -3.21 -1.34
CA GLY A 61 -19.98 -2.30 -1.57
C GLY A 61 -20.79 -1.96 -0.32
N GLU A 62 -20.44 -2.50 0.85
CA GLU A 62 -21.07 -2.11 2.12
C GLU A 62 -20.25 -1.03 2.83
N THR A 63 -20.91 -0.28 3.71
CA THR A 63 -20.24 0.59 4.68
C THR A 63 -20.10 -0.13 6.02
N PHE A 64 -19.32 0.44 6.92
CA PHE A 64 -19.26 0.04 8.32
C PHE A 64 -19.40 1.28 9.19
N LEU A 65 -19.86 1.06 10.43
CA LEU A 65 -20.33 2.13 11.30
C LEU A 65 -19.25 3.19 11.60
N THR A 66 -17.98 2.80 11.65
CA THR A 66 -16.83 3.69 11.85
C THR A 66 -16.14 4.10 10.56
N GLY A 67 -16.64 3.68 9.39
CA GLY A 67 -16.08 3.96 8.07
C GLY A 67 -16.53 5.29 7.47
N GLN A 68 -17.26 6.12 8.24
CA GLN A 68 -17.66 7.47 7.84
C GLN A 68 -18.41 7.53 6.48
N GLY A 69 -19.16 6.48 6.15
CA GLY A 69 -19.91 6.39 4.89
C GLY A 69 -19.08 5.94 3.68
N VAL A 70 -17.78 5.68 3.85
CA VAL A 70 -16.93 5.13 2.79
C VAL A 70 -17.34 3.68 2.51
N LEU A 71 -17.57 3.37 1.23
CA LEU A 71 -17.86 2.01 0.76
C LEU A 71 -16.58 1.18 0.78
N LEU A 72 -16.68 -0.08 1.23
CA LEU A 72 -15.60 -1.04 1.06
C LEU A 72 -15.43 -1.35 -0.43
N GLY A 73 -14.31 -0.93 -1.01
CA GLY A 73 -13.98 -1.24 -2.41
C GLY A 73 -13.63 -2.72 -2.63
N SER A 74 -13.24 -3.46 -1.59
CA SER A 74 -13.09 -4.91 -1.64
C SER A 74 -13.23 -5.52 -0.24
N SER A 75 -13.68 -6.77 -0.18
CA SER A 75 -13.64 -7.58 1.04
C SER A 75 -13.48 -9.05 0.65
N SER A 76 -12.59 -9.76 1.31
CA SER A 76 -12.38 -11.20 1.09
C SER A 76 -12.19 -11.96 2.40
N LEU A 77 -12.75 -11.40 3.48
CA LEU A 77 -12.66 -11.97 4.81
C LEU A 77 -13.31 -13.35 4.89
N ASP A 78 -14.39 -13.58 4.16
CA ASP A 78 -15.01 -14.90 3.99
C ASP A 78 -14.01 -15.93 3.44
N ARG A 79 -13.33 -15.59 2.34
CA ARG A 79 -12.31 -16.45 1.72
C ARG A 79 -11.14 -16.70 2.67
N CYS A 80 -10.68 -15.67 3.39
CA CYS A 80 -9.63 -15.79 4.39
C CYS A 80 -10.02 -16.70 5.56
N ILE A 81 -11.26 -16.60 6.06
CA ILE A 81 -11.78 -17.44 7.14
C ILE A 81 -11.83 -18.90 6.68
N GLU A 82 -12.42 -19.19 5.52
CA GLU A 82 -12.52 -20.56 5.02
C GLU A 82 -11.14 -21.15 4.71
N LYS A 83 -10.23 -20.38 4.11
CA LYS A 83 -8.88 -20.87 3.84
C LYS A 83 -8.09 -21.11 5.13
N GLY A 84 -8.22 -20.22 6.12
CA GLY A 84 -7.61 -20.40 7.43
C GLY A 84 -8.13 -21.65 8.14
N LYS A 85 -9.44 -21.92 8.07
CA LYS A 85 -10.07 -23.13 8.62
C LYS A 85 -9.51 -24.41 7.97
N GLU A 86 -9.38 -24.42 6.66
CA GLU A 86 -8.79 -25.53 5.90
C GLU A 86 -7.35 -25.79 6.33
N LEU A 87 -6.49 -24.77 6.23
CA LEU A 87 -5.04 -24.90 6.48
C LEU A 87 -4.71 -25.33 7.91
N ILE A 88 -5.48 -24.85 8.90
CA ILE A 88 -5.27 -25.24 10.30
C ILE A 88 -5.94 -26.57 10.65
N GLY A 89 -6.79 -27.16 9.79
CA GLY A 89 -7.59 -28.33 10.15
C GLY A 89 -8.61 -28.01 11.24
N TRP A 90 -9.33 -26.90 11.11
CA TRP A 90 -10.23 -26.36 12.14
C TRP A 90 -11.27 -27.36 12.62
N LYS A 91 -11.92 -28.07 11.69
CA LYS A 91 -12.97 -29.06 12.01
C LYS A 91 -12.49 -30.18 12.95
N ASP A 92 -11.21 -30.55 12.85
CA ASP A 92 -10.62 -31.60 13.68
C ASP A 92 -10.11 -31.08 15.03
N LYS A 93 -9.89 -29.76 15.15
CA LYS A 93 -9.30 -29.14 16.34
C LYS A 93 -10.32 -28.40 17.22
N PHE A 94 -11.41 -27.94 16.63
CA PHE A 94 -12.54 -27.34 17.34
C PHE A 94 -13.60 -28.43 17.64
N PRO A 95 -14.33 -28.36 18.76
CA PRO A 95 -14.11 -27.50 19.92
C PRO A 95 -12.89 -27.95 20.74
N CYS A 96 -12.56 -27.21 21.81
CA CYS A 96 -11.48 -27.56 22.76
C CYS A 96 -11.61 -29.02 23.23
N ARG A 97 -10.50 -29.79 23.22
CA ARG A 97 -10.47 -31.21 23.60
C ARG A 97 -9.43 -31.47 24.68
N LYS A 98 -9.74 -32.37 25.62
CA LYS A 98 -8.77 -32.92 26.58
C LYS A 98 -7.86 -33.91 25.85
N ILE A 99 -6.54 -33.77 25.99
CA ILE A 99 -5.54 -34.61 25.33
C ILE A 99 -4.62 -35.34 26.33
N GLY A 100 -5.01 -35.40 27.60
CA GLY A 100 -4.29 -36.06 28.68
C GLY A 100 -4.79 -35.59 30.05
N ASN A 101 -4.20 -36.13 31.13
CA ASN A 101 -4.71 -35.93 32.50
C ASN A 101 -4.90 -34.47 32.91
N ASN A 102 -4.07 -33.54 32.42
CA ASN A 102 -4.16 -32.09 32.72
C ASN A 102 -3.83 -31.20 31.50
N LYS A 103 -4.08 -31.68 30.28
CA LYS A 103 -3.75 -30.94 29.05
C LYS A 103 -4.98 -30.79 28.17
N VAL A 104 -5.17 -29.58 27.66
CA VAL A 104 -6.19 -29.26 26.66
C VAL A 104 -5.53 -28.75 25.39
N ARG A 105 -6.18 -29.00 24.25
CA ARG A 105 -5.85 -28.39 22.97
C ARG A 105 -7.06 -27.60 22.50
N ALA A 106 -6.83 -26.35 22.14
CA ALA A 106 -7.85 -25.45 21.63
C ALA A 106 -7.31 -24.68 20.41
N VAL A 107 -8.23 -24.11 19.65
CA VAL A 107 -7.97 -23.17 18.56
C VAL A 107 -8.79 -21.92 18.81
N GLY A 108 -8.19 -20.77 18.51
CA GLY A 108 -8.82 -19.46 18.63
C GLY A 108 -9.04 -18.84 17.26
N MET A 109 -10.06 -17.99 17.15
CA MET A 109 -10.36 -17.24 15.94
C MET A 109 -10.38 -15.76 16.26
N ALA A 110 -9.77 -14.95 15.38
CA ALA A 110 -9.91 -13.51 15.39
C ALA A 110 -9.86 -12.99 13.95
N ILE A 111 -10.58 -11.89 13.69
CA ILE A 111 -10.45 -11.09 12.47
C ILE A 111 -10.12 -9.65 12.84
N THR A 112 -9.37 -8.98 11.98
CA THR A 112 -9.05 -7.56 12.13
C THR A 112 -9.05 -6.89 10.77
N MET A 113 -9.43 -5.62 10.76
CA MET A 113 -9.35 -4.74 9.60
C MET A 113 -8.56 -3.51 10.05
N GLN A 114 -7.64 -3.04 9.21
CA GLN A 114 -6.82 -1.87 9.48
C GLN A 114 -6.83 -0.97 8.24
N GLY A 115 -6.93 0.34 8.46
CA GLY A 115 -6.66 1.32 7.40
C GLY A 115 -5.16 1.43 7.10
N SER A 116 -4.84 1.80 5.87
CA SER A 116 -3.48 2.08 5.41
C SER A 116 -3.34 3.59 5.20
N GLY A 117 -2.77 4.27 6.20
CA GLY A 117 -2.78 5.73 6.30
C GLY A 117 -3.99 6.28 7.07
N ILE A 118 -3.94 7.59 7.34
CA ILE A 118 -5.00 8.31 8.05
C ILE A 118 -5.69 9.22 7.03
N ALA A 119 -6.95 8.95 6.72
CA ALA A 119 -7.70 9.70 5.72
C ALA A 119 -7.74 11.20 6.05
N ASN A 120 -7.57 12.04 5.02
CA ASN A 120 -7.53 13.52 5.10
C ASN A 120 -6.38 14.09 5.95
N ILE A 121 -5.40 13.26 6.34
CA ILE A 121 -4.23 13.67 7.15
C ILE A 121 -2.94 13.17 6.51
N GLY A 122 -2.90 11.91 6.09
CA GLY A 122 -1.72 11.33 5.44
C GLY A 122 -1.50 12.00 4.09
N THR A 123 -0.27 12.44 3.83
CA THR A 123 0.16 12.97 2.54
C THR A 123 1.55 12.45 2.25
N ALA A 124 1.92 12.34 0.98
CA ALA A 124 3.28 12.03 0.55
C ALA A 124 3.55 12.68 -0.80
N SER A 125 4.73 13.26 -0.95
CA SER A 125 5.23 13.81 -2.20
C SER A 125 6.46 13.03 -2.69
N VAL A 126 6.59 12.89 -4.00
CA VAL A 126 7.75 12.26 -4.63
C VAL A 126 8.18 13.01 -5.88
N GLU A 127 9.46 12.88 -6.22
CA GLU A 127 10.04 13.35 -7.49
C GLU A 127 10.63 12.13 -8.20
N LEU A 128 10.35 12.00 -9.50
CA LEU A 128 10.96 10.98 -10.35
C LEU A 128 11.59 11.67 -11.57
N ARG A 129 12.86 11.39 -11.83
CA ARG A 129 13.59 11.97 -12.96
C ARG A 129 14.21 10.90 -13.86
N LEU A 130 14.27 11.20 -15.15
CA LEU A 130 15.16 10.52 -16.10
C LEU A 130 16.52 11.24 -16.07
N ASN A 131 17.57 10.50 -15.77
CA ASN A 131 18.95 10.97 -15.80
C ASN A 131 19.48 10.96 -17.26
N ASP A 132 20.60 11.63 -17.50
CA ASP A 132 21.24 11.79 -18.82
C ASP A 132 21.85 10.48 -19.38
N ASP A 133 22.07 9.49 -18.52
CA ASP A 133 22.53 8.14 -18.85
C ASP A 133 21.40 7.14 -19.18
N GLY A 134 20.15 7.54 -19.01
CA GLY A 134 18.96 6.69 -19.21
C GLY A 134 18.52 5.91 -17.96
N TYR A 135 19.16 6.11 -16.81
CA TYR A 135 18.68 5.63 -15.52
C TYR A 135 17.70 6.62 -14.89
N PHE A 136 17.06 6.22 -13.80
CA PHE A 136 16.10 7.06 -13.09
C PHE A 136 16.57 7.35 -11.66
N THR A 137 16.14 8.49 -11.13
CA THR A 137 16.26 8.79 -9.69
C THR A 137 14.87 9.03 -9.12
N LEU A 138 14.51 8.30 -8.07
CA LEU A 138 13.28 8.46 -7.30
C LEU A 138 13.62 9.06 -5.94
N LEU A 139 13.18 10.30 -5.70
CA LEU A 139 13.33 10.97 -4.41
C LEU A 139 12.03 10.87 -3.62
N SER A 140 12.13 10.42 -2.37
CA SER A 140 11.00 10.33 -1.45
C SER A 140 11.42 10.67 -0.03
N GLY A 141 10.53 11.35 0.71
CA GLY A 141 10.69 11.52 2.15
C GLY A 141 10.31 10.27 2.97
N ALA A 142 9.73 9.24 2.33
CA ALA A 142 9.43 7.98 2.98
C ALA A 142 10.71 7.38 3.59
N THR A 143 10.63 6.97 4.86
CA THR A 143 11.79 6.51 5.62
C THR A 143 11.70 5.00 5.85
N ASP A 144 12.72 4.25 5.42
CA ASP A 144 12.78 2.83 5.71
C ASP A 144 13.26 2.58 7.15
N MET A 145 12.54 1.71 7.85
CA MET A 145 12.86 1.26 9.21
C MET A 145 13.01 -0.27 9.27
N GLY A 146 13.26 -0.91 8.13
CA GLY A 146 13.34 -2.37 7.97
C GLY A 146 12.09 -3.00 7.37
N HIS A 147 11.19 -2.21 6.79
CA HIS A 147 9.97 -2.71 6.13
C HIS A 147 10.07 -2.73 4.60
N GLY A 148 11.19 -2.25 4.03
CA GLY A 148 11.48 -2.35 2.61
C GLY A 148 10.74 -1.31 1.77
N CYS A 149 10.55 -0.08 2.28
CA CYS A 149 9.84 0.96 1.51
C CYS A 149 10.58 1.32 0.23
N ASP A 150 11.91 1.37 0.28
CA ASP A 150 12.74 1.73 -0.87
C ASP A 150 12.51 0.73 -2.00
N THR A 151 12.46 -0.57 -1.68
CA THR A 151 12.19 -1.64 -2.65
C THR A 151 10.79 -1.56 -3.23
N ILE A 152 9.75 -1.47 -2.40
CA ILE A 152 8.36 -1.49 -2.91
C ILE A 152 8.03 -0.25 -3.75
N LEU A 153 8.55 0.93 -3.36
CA LEU A 153 8.31 2.17 -4.09
C LEU A 153 9.05 2.13 -5.43
N THR A 154 10.28 1.61 -5.44
CA THR A 154 11.04 1.39 -6.67
C THR A 154 10.35 0.39 -7.60
N GLN A 155 9.81 -0.72 -7.07
CA GLN A 155 9.05 -1.69 -7.86
C GLN A 155 7.81 -1.06 -8.51
N MET A 156 7.07 -0.22 -7.80
CA MET A 156 5.91 0.49 -8.36
C MET A 156 6.29 1.42 -9.51
N ALA A 157 7.38 2.19 -9.36
CA ALA A 157 7.88 3.04 -10.43
C ALA A 157 8.36 2.23 -11.65
N ALA A 158 9.12 1.16 -11.39
CA ALA A 158 9.67 0.27 -12.40
C ALA A 158 8.58 -0.41 -13.24
N GLU A 159 7.52 -0.90 -12.59
CA GLU A 159 6.37 -1.52 -13.26
C GLU A 159 5.67 -0.53 -14.20
N ILE A 160 5.39 0.69 -13.73
CA ILE A 160 4.72 1.70 -14.56
C ILE A 160 5.59 2.10 -15.76
N LEU A 161 6.90 2.26 -15.53
CA LEU A 161 7.87 2.61 -16.56
C LEU A 161 8.27 1.42 -17.45
N GLU A 162 7.88 0.19 -17.11
CA GLU A 162 8.24 -1.06 -17.79
C GLU A 162 9.75 -1.35 -17.83
N ILE A 163 10.49 -0.90 -16.80
CA ILE A 163 11.95 -1.05 -16.71
C ILE A 163 12.38 -2.03 -15.61
N PRO A 164 13.60 -2.57 -15.67
CA PRO A 164 14.20 -3.26 -14.53
C PRO A 164 14.29 -2.34 -13.31
N MET A 165 14.09 -2.91 -12.12
CA MET A 165 14.21 -2.18 -10.85
C MET A 165 15.60 -1.55 -10.66
N ASP A 166 16.65 -2.25 -11.12
CA ASP A 166 18.06 -1.81 -11.04
C ASP A 166 18.35 -0.57 -11.91
N SER A 167 17.39 -0.16 -12.76
CA SER A 167 17.47 1.09 -13.53
C SER A 167 17.08 2.33 -12.72
N ILE A 168 16.66 2.17 -11.46
CA ILE A 168 16.19 3.26 -10.59
C ILE A 168 17.06 3.35 -9.33
N ILE A 169 17.59 4.54 -9.07
CA ILE A 169 18.25 4.89 -7.82
C ILE A 169 17.21 5.53 -6.89
N PHE A 170 17.03 4.96 -5.70
CA PHE A 170 16.16 5.51 -4.67
C PHE A 170 16.96 6.42 -3.73
N VAL A 171 16.48 7.64 -3.51
CA VAL A 171 17.04 8.60 -2.56
C VAL A 171 16.03 8.81 -1.44
N ALA A 172 16.39 8.31 -0.26
CA ALA A 172 15.52 8.25 0.90
C ALA A 172 15.80 9.38 1.90
N GLY A 173 14.73 10.05 2.35
CA GLY A 173 14.68 10.70 3.68
C GLY A 173 15.64 11.86 3.96
N ASP A 174 16.30 12.44 2.95
CA ASP A 174 17.09 13.66 3.10
C ASP A 174 16.20 14.89 2.96
N THR A 175 16.00 15.64 4.05
CA THR A 175 15.08 16.79 4.07
C THR A 175 15.54 17.96 3.20
N ASP A 176 16.82 18.02 2.82
CA ASP A 176 17.34 19.06 1.93
C ASP A 176 17.01 18.78 0.46
N THR A 177 16.75 17.51 0.10
CA THR A 177 16.59 17.07 -1.30
C THR A 177 15.27 16.35 -1.60
N SER A 178 14.76 15.56 -0.67
CA SER A 178 13.53 14.79 -0.84
C SER A 178 12.26 15.65 -0.68
N PRO A 179 11.23 15.42 -1.50
CA PRO A 179 9.93 16.06 -1.31
C PRO A 179 9.28 15.68 0.03
N TYR A 180 8.35 16.52 0.49
CA TYR A 180 7.72 16.38 1.80
C TYR A 180 6.99 15.03 1.97
N ASP A 181 7.34 14.33 3.04
CA ASP A 181 6.61 13.17 3.56
C ASP A 181 6.65 13.26 5.10
N PRO A 182 5.51 13.07 5.80
CA PRO A 182 5.44 13.09 7.26
C PRO A 182 6.11 11.87 7.93
N GLY A 183 6.65 10.94 7.15
CA GLY A 183 7.38 9.75 7.56
C GLY A 183 6.52 8.49 7.54
N SER A 184 7.17 7.35 7.79
CA SER A 184 6.53 6.03 7.77
C SER A 184 5.73 5.77 9.05
N TYR A 185 4.40 5.97 9.01
CA TYR A 185 3.47 5.67 10.11
C TYR A 185 2.12 5.13 9.60
N ALA A 186 1.27 4.64 10.49
CA ALA A 186 -0.11 4.18 10.18
C ALA A 186 -0.24 3.20 9.00
N SER A 187 0.82 2.45 8.65
CA SER A 187 0.86 1.64 7.43
C SER A 187 0.53 2.45 6.16
N SER A 188 0.94 3.72 6.12
CA SER A 188 0.66 4.66 5.02
C SER A 188 1.57 4.46 3.81
N THR A 189 2.84 4.11 4.02
CA THR A 189 3.90 4.22 2.99
C THR A 189 3.53 3.57 1.67
N THR A 190 3.13 2.29 1.67
CA THR A 190 2.75 1.57 0.44
C THR A 190 1.55 2.19 -0.26
N TYR A 191 0.58 2.72 0.49
CA TYR A 191 -0.65 3.25 -0.10
C TYR A 191 -0.48 4.72 -0.51
N VAL A 192 -0.08 5.59 0.42
CA VAL A 192 -0.01 7.05 0.22
C VAL A 192 1.20 7.40 -0.65
N ALA A 193 2.42 7.09 -0.19
CA ALA A 193 3.64 7.35 -0.98
C ALA A 193 3.68 6.50 -2.25
N GLY A 194 3.25 5.23 -2.18
CA GLY A 194 3.13 4.39 -3.38
C GLY A 194 2.18 4.97 -4.43
N THR A 195 1.03 5.53 -4.04
CA THR A 195 0.14 6.20 -5.01
C THR A 195 0.77 7.48 -5.57
N ALA A 196 1.53 8.24 -4.78
CA ALA A 196 2.31 9.36 -5.29
C ALA A 196 3.34 8.90 -6.34
N VAL A 197 4.04 7.79 -6.10
CA VAL A 197 4.96 7.17 -7.07
C VAL A 197 4.24 6.77 -8.35
N VAL A 198 3.10 6.08 -8.25
CA VAL A 198 2.31 5.67 -9.43
C VAL A 198 1.92 6.90 -10.27
N LYS A 199 1.47 7.99 -9.63
CA LYS A 199 1.15 9.25 -10.32
C LYS A 199 2.38 9.86 -11.01
N ALA A 200 3.50 9.99 -10.29
CA ALA A 200 4.74 10.57 -10.83
C ALA A 200 5.29 9.73 -11.98
N ALA A 201 5.33 8.40 -11.84
CA ALA A 201 5.78 7.48 -12.88
C ALA A 201 4.88 7.52 -14.12
N THR A 202 3.56 7.60 -13.94
CA THR A 202 2.60 7.72 -15.05
C THR A 202 2.81 9.03 -15.81
N GLU A 203 3.01 10.14 -15.09
CA GLU A 203 3.30 11.43 -15.72
C GLU A 203 4.65 11.42 -16.44
N LEU A 204 5.69 10.83 -15.84
CA LEU A 204 7.01 10.74 -16.46
C LEU A 204 6.98 9.87 -17.73
N LYS A 205 6.28 8.73 -17.69
CA LYS A 205 6.04 7.87 -18.87
C LYS A 205 5.43 8.65 -20.02
N LYS A 206 4.41 9.47 -19.71
CA LYS A 206 3.78 10.36 -20.70
C LYS A 206 4.79 11.37 -21.28
N LYS A 207 5.59 12.03 -20.43
CA LYS A 207 6.63 12.97 -20.88
C LYS A 207 7.68 12.30 -21.76
N ILE A 208 8.12 11.09 -21.41
CA ILE A 208 9.07 10.29 -22.20
C ILE A 208 8.47 9.97 -23.57
N LEU A 209 7.23 9.49 -23.62
CA LEU A 209 6.54 9.16 -24.87
C LEU A 209 6.36 10.40 -25.76
N GLU A 210 5.95 11.53 -25.18
CA GLU A 210 5.79 12.79 -25.91
C GLU A 210 7.11 13.30 -26.51
N GLN A 211 8.24 13.18 -25.79
CA GLN A 211 9.54 13.56 -26.34
C GLN A 211 10.06 12.55 -27.35
N GLY A 212 9.92 11.25 -27.07
CA GLY A 212 10.33 10.20 -27.98
C GLY A 212 9.60 10.30 -29.32
N THR A 213 8.30 10.55 -29.32
CA THR A 213 7.50 10.72 -30.54
C THR A 213 7.85 11.98 -31.33
N LYS A 214 8.13 13.12 -30.64
CA LYS A 214 8.66 14.33 -31.29
C LYS A 214 10.00 14.06 -31.98
N LEU A 215 10.92 13.37 -31.31
CA LEU A 215 12.23 13.02 -31.86
C LEU A 215 12.14 12.03 -33.02
N LEU A 216 11.13 11.14 -33.01
CA LEU A 216 10.85 10.21 -34.11
C LEU A 216 10.03 10.82 -35.25
N GLY A 217 9.45 12.01 -35.06
CA GLY A 217 8.56 12.67 -36.00
C GLY A 217 7.25 11.92 -36.23
N VAL A 218 6.65 11.36 -35.17
CA VAL A 218 5.38 10.61 -35.21
C VAL A 218 4.38 11.15 -34.19
N SER A 219 3.10 10.82 -34.33
CA SER A 219 2.07 11.12 -33.33
C SER A 219 2.23 10.23 -32.09
N PRO A 220 1.98 10.72 -30.86
CA PRO A 220 1.98 9.92 -29.63
C PRO A 220 1.08 8.68 -29.70
N GLU A 221 -0.01 8.73 -30.45
CA GLU A 221 -0.97 7.62 -30.62
C GLU A 221 -0.39 6.44 -31.43
N ASN A 222 0.68 6.70 -32.20
CA ASN A 222 1.31 5.72 -33.07
C ASN A 222 2.59 5.14 -32.47
N ALA A 223 2.85 5.39 -31.19
CA ALA A 223 4.04 4.91 -30.50
C ALA A 223 3.72 4.45 -29.07
N GLU A 224 4.60 3.62 -28.55
CA GLU A 224 4.54 3.11 -27.18
C GLU A 224 5.93 3.16 -26.54
N LEU A 225 5.96 3.18 -25.21
CA LEU A 225 7.17 2.96 -24.42
C LEU A 225 7.18 1.49 -24.01
N ASP A 226 8.19 0.73 -24.45
CA ASP A 226 8.38 -0.69 -24.10
C ASP A 226 9.41 -0.89 -22.98
N GLY A 227 9.55 0.12 -22.13
CA GLY A 227 10.54 0.20 -21.06
C GLY A 227 11.90 0.70 -21.51
N LEU A 228 12.48 0.08 -22.52
CA LEU A 228 13.84 0.39 -22.99
C LEU A 228 13.87 1.41 -24.12
N SER A 229 12.75 1.61 -24.82
CA SER A 229 12.67 2.48 -25.99
C SER A 229 11.28 3.02 -26.24
N VAL A 230 11.21 4.17 -26.92
CA VAL A 230 9.98 4.60 -27.58
C VAL A 230 10.01 4.05 -29.00
N ARG A 231 8.99 3.27 -29.37
CA ARG A 231 8.89 2.62 -30.67
C ARG A 231 7.54 2.92 -31.31
N THR A 232 7.51 2.99 -32.63
CA THR A 232 6.24 3.03 -33.35
C THR A 232 5.50 1.70 -33.22
N ILE A 233 4.16 1.73 -33.26
CA ILE A 233 3.32 0.53 -33.22
C ILE A 233 3.63 -0.38 -34.43
N SER A 234 3.94 0.21 -35.58
CA SER A 234 4.42 -0.48 -36.78
C SER A 234 5.81 -1.12 -36.62
N GLY A 235 6.60 -0.71 -35.61
CA GLY A 235 7.94 -1.22 -35.34
C GLY A 235 9.04 -0.73 -36.30
N ASP A 236 8.73 0.19 -37.20
CA ASP A 236 9.65 0.72 -38.22
C ASP A 236 10.63 1.78 -37.66
N LYS A 237 10.27 2.44 -36.55
CA LYS A 237 11.10 3.44 -35.88
C LYS A 237 11.21 3.13 -34.40
N VAL A 238 12.43 3.20 -33.88
CA VAL A 238 12.75 2.95 -32.47
C VAL A 238 13.77 3.98 -32.01
N LEU A 239 13.55 4.55 -30.83
CA LEU A 239 14.49 5.44 -30.16
C LEU A 239 14.69 4.97 -28.72
N SER A 240 15.92 4.59 -28.38
CA SER A 240 16.23 4.09 -27.04
C SER A 240 16.06 5.16 -25.98
N LEU A 241 15.69 4.73 -24.77
CA LEU A 241 15.53 5.60 -23.61
C LEU A 241 16.81 6.39 -23.32
N ALA A 242 17.98 5.73 -23.39
CA ALA A 242 19.28 6.40 -23.24
C ALA A 242 19.50 7.51 -24.27
N LYS A 243 19.03 7.33 -25.52
CA LYS A 243 19.15 8.36 -26.54
C LYS A 243 18.17 9.52 -26.28
N ILE A 244 16.96 9.24 -25.80
CA ILE A 244 15.98 10.25 -25.38
C ILE A 244 16.53 11.06 -24.21
N ALA A 245 17.08 10.39 -23.20
CA ALA A 245 17.74 11.03 -22.06
C ALA A 245 18.82 12.03 -22.51
N VAL A 246 19.75 11.60 -23.36
CA VAL A 246 20.79 12.47 -23.89
C VAL A 246 20.21 13.65 -24.70
N LEU A 247 19.25 13.41 -25.59
CA LEU A 247 18.67 14.43 -26.47
C LEU A 247 17.74 15.44 -25.76
N THR A 248 17.22 15.07 -24.59
CA THR A 248 16.38 15.95 -23.76
C THR A 248 17.20 16.86 -22.84
N VAL A 249 18.47 16.53 -22.61
CA VAL A 249 19.43 17.33 -21.84
C VAL A 249 20.40 18.10 -22.76
N LEU A 250 20.75 17.52 -23.92
CA LEU A 250 21.67 18.09 -24.91
C LEU A 250 20.95 18.33 -26.25
N GLY A 251 20.99 19.56 -26.76
CA GLY A 251 20.47 19.93 -28.08
C GLY A 251 19.19 20.76 -28.04
N ASP A 252 18.25 20.51 -28.96
CA ASP A 252 16.98 21.25 -29.07
C ASP A 252 16.00 20.92 -27.93
N GLY A 253 16.18 19.78 -27.25
CA GLY A 253 15.53 19.47 -25.98
C GLY A 253 16.31 20.13 -24.84
N LYS A 254 15.80 21.25 -24.31
CA LYS A 254 16.41 21.96 -23.17
C LYS A 254 15.70 21.65 -21.85
N LEU A 255 15.27 20.40 -21.65
CA LEU A 255 14.47 20.04 -20.48
C LEU A 255 14.71 18.60 -20.06
N GLN A 256 15.43 18.43 -18.96
CA GLN A 256 15.47 17.15 -18.26
C GLN A 256 14.05 16.73 -17.88
N LEU A 257 13.71 15.47 -18.13
CA LEU A 257 12.39 14.95 -17.83
C LEU A 257 12.29 14.61 -16.34
N VAL A 258 11.46 15.39 -15.65
CA VAL A 258 11.16 15.24 -14.22
C VAL A 258 9.65 15.26 -14.03
N SER A 259 9.14 14.49 -13.08
CA SER A 259 7.76 14.58 -12.61
C SER A 259 7.72 14.67 -11.09
N HIS A 260 6.69 15.37 -10.60
CA HIS A 260 6.40 15.51 -9.19
C HIS A 260 4.96 15.10 -8.96
N ALA A 261 4.71 14.35 -7.91
CA ALA A 261 3.34 14.03 -7.54
C ALA A 261 3.16 14.07 -6.03
N THR A 262 1.96 14.43 -5.61
CA THR A 262 1.51 14.37 -4.22
C THR A 262 0.22 13.57 -4.14
N HIS A 263 0.07 12.80 -3.06
CA HIS A 263 -1.15 12.08 -2.74
C HIS A 263 -1.46 12.19 -1.25
N GLY A 264 -2.72 12.43 -0.90
CA GLY A 264 -3.25 12.48 0.46
C GLY A 264 -4.76 12.63 0.48
#